data_AF-J9CPS5-F1
#
_entry.id   AF-J9CPS5-F1
#
_cell.length_a   1.000
_cell.length_b   1.000
_cell.length_c   1.000
_cell.angle_alpha   90.00
_cell.angle_beta   90.00
_cell.angle_gamma   90.00
#
_symmetry.space_group_name_H-M   'P 1'
#
loop_
_entity.id
_entity.type
_entity.pdbx_description
1 polymer ?
#
loop_
_entity_poly.entity_id
_entity_poly.type
_entity_poly.pdbx_seq_one_letter_code
_entity_poly.pdbx_strand_id
1 'polypeptide(L)'
;MEFDYFYGKQAEQFAFYRVPKLLFTEEKFWNVSTDAKLLYGILLDRMNLSAVNGWLDKEGRVYIIFTIDEIKSSLGCAEKKAVKLLD
;
A
#
# COMPACT_ATOMS: atom_id res chain seq x y z
N MET A 1 -12.01 -28.84 24.12
CA MET A 1 -11.42 -28.30 22.89
C MET A 1 -11.39 -26.79 23.06
N GLU A 2 -10.32 -26.28 23.66
CA GLU A 2 -10.03 -24.85 23.64
C GLU A 2 -9.65 -24.49 22.21
N PHE A 3 -10.47 -23.67 21.56
CA PHE A 3 -10.04 -23.01 20.34
C PHE A 3 -8.96 -22.01 20.75
N ASP A 4 -7.71 -22.38 20.54
CA ASP A 4 -6.54 -21.52 20.73
C ASP A 4 -6.61 -20.40 19.66
N TYR A 5 -7.42 -19.37 19.95
CA TYR A 5 -7.50 -18.17 19.14
C TYR A 5 -6.15 -17.46 19.25
N PHE A 6 -5.43 -17.34 18.14
CA PHE A 6 -4.10 -16.74 18.03
C PHE A 6 -3.98 -15.44 18.85
N TYR A 7 -3.39 -15.54 20.05
CA TYR A 7 -3.14 -14.43 20.97
C TYR A 7 -1.85 -13.70 20.57
N GLY A 8 -1.97 -12.68 19.70
CA GLY A 8 -0.90 -11.71 19.44
C GLY A 8 0.38 -12.26 18.79
N LYS A 9 1.23 -11.36 18.26
CA LYS A 9 2.45 -11.56 17.41
C LYS A 9 2.32 -12.47 16.17
N GLN A 10 1.41 -13.44 16.14
CA GLN A 10 1.10 -14.27 14.97
C GLN A 10 0.19 -13.54 13.98
N ALA A 11 -0.66 -12.61 14.42
CA ALA A 11 -1.48 -11.79 13.53
C ALA A 11 -0.62 -10.83 12.67
N GLU A 12 0.49 -10.32 13.21
CA GLU A 12 1.45 -9.47 12.47
C GLU A 12 2.30 -10.27 11.47
N GLN A 13 2.50 -11.58 11.70
CA GLN A 13 3.21 -12.44 10.73
C GLN A 13 2.43 -12.62 9.40
N PHE A 14 1.14 -12.28 9.37
CA PHE A 14 0.31 -12.29 8.16
C PHE A 14 0.04 -10.89 7.60
N ALA A 15 0.71 -9.84 8.08
CA ALA A 15 0.64 -8.52 7.47
C ALA A 15 1.56 -8.47 6.24
N PHE A 16 0.98 -8.68 5.06
CA PHE A 16 1.70 -8.61 3.78
C PHE A 16 1.10 -7.53 2.88
N TYR A 17 1.98 -6.80 2.18
CA TYR A 17 1.55 -5.92 1.10
C TYR A 17 1.10 -6.75 -0.10
N ARG A 18 -0.13 -6.51 -0.55
CA ARG A 18 -0.70 -7.15 -1.73
C ARG A 18 -0.38 -6.32 -2.96
N VAL A 19 0.57 -6.79 -3.78
CA VAL A 19 0.85 -6.17 -5.08
C VAL A 19 0.15 -6.97 -6.18
N PRO A 20 -0.67 -6.32 -7.04
CA PRO A 20 -1.33 -7.03 -8.12
C PRO A 20 -0.33 -7.65 -9.10
N LYS A 21 -0.50 -8.94 -9.38
CA LYS A 21 0.29 -9.66 -10.39
C LYS A 21 0.18 -9.01 -11.77
N LEU A 22 -0.95 -8.34 -12.04
CA LEU A 22 -1.19 -7.57 -13.27
C LEU A 22 -0.06 -6.58 -13.58
N LEU A 23 0.54 -5.97 -12.55
CA LEU A 23 1.65 -5.03 -12.71
C LEU A 23 2.93 -5.70 -13.23
N PHE A 24 3.04 -7.02 -13.11
CA PHE A 24 4.19 -7.81 -13.56
C PHE A 24 3.90 -8.62 -14.82
N THR A 25 2.64 -8.95 -15.09
CA THR A 25 2.26 -9.79 -16.24
C THR A 25 1.89 -8.98 -17.47
N GLU A 26 1.34 -7.77 -17.31
CA GLU A 26 0.91 -6.97 -18.45
C GLU A 26 2.05 -6.13 -19.01
N GLU A 27 2.23 -6.21 -20.33
CA GLU A 27 3.23 -5.39 -21.02
C GLU A 27 3.01 -3.89 -20.79
N LYS A 28 1.76 -3.42 -20.65
CA LYS A 28 1.50 -1.98 -20.40
C LYS A 28 2.18 -1.42 -19.14
N PHE A 29 2.57 -2.28 -18.20
CA PHE A 29 3.28 -1.89 -16.97
C PHE A 29 4.76 -2.27 -16.98
N TRP A 30 5.34 -2.60 -18.15
CA TRP A 30 6.74 -2.99 -18.28
C TRP A 30 7.69 -1.87 -17.83
N ASN A 31 7.36 -0.62 -18.17
CA ASN A 31 8.18 0.55 -17.85
C ASN A 31 7.99 1.06 -16.41
N VAL A 32 7.06 0.47 -15.66
CA VAL A 32 6.84 0.84 -14.25
C VAL A 32 7.92 0.16 -13.41
N SER A 33 8.65 0.96 -12.64
CA SER A 33 9.68 0.44 -11.74
C SER A 33 9.09 -0.48 -10.67
N THR A 34 9.87 -1.46 -10.20
CA THR A 34 9.45 -2.36 -9.11
C THR A 34 9.06 -1.58 -7.85
N ASP A 35 9.76 -0.49 -7.55
CA ASP A 35 9.47 0.38 -6.41
C ASP A 35 8.11 1.07 -6.55
N ALA A 36 7.73 1.49 -7.76
CA ALA A 36 6.42 2.07 -8.02
C ALA A 36 5.30 1.01 -7.89
N LYS A 37 5.56 -0.24 -8.32
CA LYS A 37 4.63 -1.36 -8.13
C LYS A 37 4.44 -1.69 -6.65
N LEU A 38 5.51 -1.64 -5.86
CA LEU A 38 5.45 -1.82 -4.40
C LEU A 38 4.70 -0.67 -3.72
N LEU A 39 4.99 0.58 -4.11
CA LEU A 39 4.28 1.75 -3.60
C LEU A 39 2.77 1.64 -3.84
N TYR A 40 2.36 1.17 -5.02
CA TYR A 40 0.95 0.92 -5.31
C TYR A 40 0.32 -0.10 -4.36
N GLY A 41 1.03 -1.18 -4.01
CA GLY A 41 0.56 -2.16 -3.02
C GLY A 41 0.41 -1.57 -1.61
N ILE A 42 1.32 -0.69 -1.20
CA ILE A 42 1.26 0.03 0.08
C ILE A 42 0.06 0.99 0.11
N LEU A 43 -0.14 1.73 -0.99
CA LEU A 43 -1.29 2.64 -1.12
C LEU A 43 -2.61 1.88 -1.09
N LEU A 44 -2.70 0.71 -1.72
CA LEU A 44 -3.92 -0.11 -1.68
C LEU A 44 -4.26 -0.60 -0.27
N ASP A 45 -3.24 -0.94 0.52
CA ASP A 45 -3.43 -1.29 1.94
C ASP A 45 -3.92 -0.09 2.76
N ARG A 46 -3.30 1.08 2.55
CA ARG A 46 -3.74 2.36 3.13
C ARG A 46 -5.17 2.73 2.73
N MET A 47 -5.57 2.46 1.49
CA MET A 47 -6.93 2.70 1.02
C MET A 47 -7.96 1.92 1.83
N ASN A 48 -7.66 0.67 2.16
CA ASN A 48 -8.54 -0.16 2.96
C ASN A 48 -8.75 0.43 4.37
N LEU A 49 -7.68 0.98 4.97
CA LEU A 49 -7.76 1.71 6.23
C LEU A 49 -8.56 3.01 6.10
N SER A 50 -8.33 3.79 5.04
CA SER A 50 -9.08 5.02 4.75
C SER A 50 -10.57 4.76 4.55
N ALA A 51 -10.94 3.66 3.87
CA ALA A 51 -12.33 3.25 3.69
C ALA A 51 -13.01 2.91 5.02
N VAL A 52 -12.33 2.16 5.91
CA VAL A 52 -12.82 1.85 7.26
C VAL A 52 -12.96 3.11 8.11
N ASN A 53 -12.03 4.07 7.96
CA ASN A 53 -12.06 5.35 8.66
C ASN A 53 -13.07 6.37 8.06
N GLY A 54 -13.80 6.00 7.02
CA GLY A 54 -14.81 6.87 6.40
C GLY A 54 -14.23 8.06 5.62
N TRP A 55 -12.99 7.96 5.12
CA TRP A 55 -12.37 9.00 4.32
C TRP A 55 -12.91 8.95 2.89
N LEU A 56 -14.09 9.53 2.71
CA LEU A 56 -14.85 9.56 1.46
C LEU A 56 -14.96 10.99 0.97
N ASP A 57 -14.80 11.19 -0.33
CA ASP A 57 -15.11 12.48 -0.95
C ASP A 57 -16.64 12.69 -1.07
N LYS A 58 -17.04 13.85 -1.62
CA LYS A 58 -18.45 14.22 -1.81
C LYS A 58 -19.22 13.30 -2.76
N GLU A 59 -18.53 12.52 -3.57
CA GLU A 59 -19.07 11.52 -4.50
C GLU A 59 -18.97 10.10 -3.94
N GLY A 60 -18.54 9.93 -2.68
CA GLY A 60 -18.39 8.62 -2.03
C GLY A 60 -17.15 7.85 -2.47
N ARG A 61 -16.16 8.51 -3.07
CA ARG A 61 -14.89 7.87 -3.46
C ARG A 61 -13.91 7.91 -2.29
N VAL A 62 -13.32 6.77 -1.96
CA VAL A 62 -12.27 6.69 -0.94
C VAL A 62 -11.03 7.37 -1.47
N TYR A 63 -10.55 8.40 -0.76
CA TYR A 63 -9.27 9.02 -1.04
C TYR A 63 -8.24 8.64 0.03
N ILE A 64 -6.97 8.72 -0.35
CA ILE A 64 -5.86 8.38 0.52
C ILE A 64 -5.08 9.67 0.76
N ILE A 65 -4.88 10.02 2.02
CA ILE A 65 -3.87 11.02 2.38
C ILE A 65 -2.59 10.24 2.67
N PHE A 66 -1.60 10.40 1.81
CA PHE A 66 -0.29 9.80 1.99
C PHE A 66 0.78 10.83 1.67
N THR A 67 1.55 11.20 2.69
CA THR A 67 2.56 12.25 2.59
C THR A 67 3.86 11.73 2.00
N ILE A 68 4.68 12.63 1.44
CA ILE A 68 6.01 12.28 0.91
C ILE A 68 6.89 11.68 2.01
N ASP A 69 6.77 12.16 3.25
CA ASP A 69 7.51 11.60 4.38
C ASP A 69 7.05 10.19 4.76
N GLU A 70 5.76 9.88 4.66
CA GLU A 70 5.27 8.50 4.80
C GLU A 70 5.78 7.58 3.69
N ILE A 71 5.86 8.06 2.44
CA ILE A 71 6.46 7.32 1.32
C ILE A 71 7.93 7.02 1.62
N LYS A 72 8.70 8.03 2.04
CA LYS A 72 10.12 7.90 2.40
C LYS A 72 10.32 6.90 3.53
N SER A 73 9.47 6.94 4.56
CA SER A 73 9.52 6.02 5.68
C SER A 73 9.15 4.58 5.26
N SER A 74 8.11 4.42 4.44
CA SER A 74 7.61 3.10 4.02
C SER A 74 8.54 2.39 3.04
N LEU A 75 9.14 3.13 2.11
CA LEU A 75 10.06 2.59 1.11
C LEU A 75 11.54 2.70 1.51
N GLY A 76 11.86 3.36 2.62
CA GLY A 76 13.23 3.61 3.05
C GLY A 76 14.04 4.42 2.04
N CYS A 77 13.40 5.32 1.29
CA CYS A 77 14.03 6.04 0.18
C CYS A 77 14.23 7.53 0.44
N ALA A 78 15.21 8.12 -0.23
CA ALA A 78 15.41 9.57 -0.24
C ALA A 78 14.25 10.29 -0.93
N GLU A 79 14.03 11.56 -0.58
CA GLU A 79 12.94 12.39 -1.10
C GLU A 79 12.90 12.46 -2.62
N LYS A 80 14.05 12.63 -3.29
CA LYS A 80 14.13 12.62 -4.76
C LYS A 80 13.56 11.35 -5.38
N LYS A 81 13.76 10.21 -4.73
CA LYS A 81 13.23 8.93 -5.19
C LYS A 81 11.73 8.83 -4.89
N ALA A 82 11.29 9.25 -3.71
CA ALA A 82 9.87 9.30 -3.34
C ALA A 82 9.04 10.15 -4.31
N VAL A 83 9.54 11.36 -4.66
CA VAL A 83 8.88 12.25 -5.62
C VAL A 83 8.85 11.63 -7.01
N LYS A 84 9.97 11.05 -7.47
CA LYS A 84 10.05 10.38 -8.78
C LYS A 84 9.12 9.17 -8.92
N LEU A 85 8.69 8.56 -7.82
CA LEU A 85 7.72 7.46 -7.85
C LEU A 85 6.28 7.95 -8.02
N LEU A 86 6.03 9.25 -7.85
CA LEU A 86 4.74 9.90 -8.06
C LEU A 86 4.66 10.63 -9.42
N ASP A 87 5.80 10.85 -10.08
CA ASP A 87 5.93 11.36 -11.46
C ASP A 87 5.69 10.27 -12.51
#